data_AF-A0A392NT22-F1
#
_entry.id   AF-A0A392NT22-F1
#
_cell.length_a   1.000
_cell.length_b   1.000
_cell.length_c   1.000
_cell.angle_alpha   90.00
_cell.angle_beta   90.00
_cell.angle_gamma   90.00
#
_symmetry.space_group_name_H-M   'P 1'
#
loop_
_entity.id
_entity.type
_entity.pdbx_description
1 polymer ?
#
loop_
_entity_poly.entity_id
_entity_poly.type
_entity_poly.pdbx_seq_one_letter_code
_entity_poly.pdbx_strand_id
1 'polypeptide(L)'
;SDSLSATLFNSIQALGRGFDVTSDIRLLYCKGAPGSRLVHLDEQHTRDLVLSQQLVVPDVSLDIDFSNGTSGILKTPVCSFQEVWLVTFNLLHCIF
;
A
#
# COMPACT_ATOMS: atom_id res chain seq x y z
N SER A 1 -15.97 -15.17 1.20
CA SER A 1 -14.52 -15.43 1.02
C SER A 1 -14.02 -14.77 -0.26
N ASP A 2 -14.66 -15.05 -1.40
CA ASP A 2 -14.09 -14.74 -2.72
C ASP A 2 -14.00 -13.24 -3.02
N SER A 3 -14.97 -12.45 -2.55
CA SER A 3 -14.97 -10.99 -2.69
C SER A 3 -13.84 -10.31 -1.89
N LEU A 4 -13.50 -10.85 -0.72
CA LEU A 4 -12.42 -10.34 0.12
C LEU A 4 -11.06 -10.65 -0.52
N SER A 5 -10.85 -11.89 -0.94
CA SER A 5 -9.63 -12.30 -1.65
C SER A 5 -9.42 -11.45 -2.89
N ALA A 6 -10.44 -11.26 -3.73
CA ALA A 6 -10.37 -10.42 -4.92
C ALA A 6 -9.98 -8.96 -4.58
N THR A 7 -10.56 -8.40 -3.52
CA THR A 7 -10.23 -7.05 -3.06
C THR A 7 -8.77 -6.93 -2.62
N LEU A 8 -8.23 -7.94 -1.94
CA LEU A 8 -6.83 -7.97 -1.51
C LEU A 8 -5.86 -8.10 -2.67
N PHE A 9 -6.11 -9.03 -3.61
CA PHE A 9 -5.32 -9.14 -4.83
C PHE A 9 -5.31 -7.82 -5.60
N ASN A 10 -6.47 -7.18 -5.75
CA ASN A 10 -6.58 -5.89 -6.41
C ASN A 10 -5.82 -4.79 -5.67
N SER A 11 -5.84 -4.81 -4.33
CA SER A 11 -5.10 -3.85 -3.49
C SER A 11 -3.59 -3.97 -3.68
N ILE A 12 -3.06 -5.20 -3.64
CA ILE A 12 -1.62 -5.46 -3.86
C ILE A 12 -1.21 -5.06 -5.29
N GLN A 13 -2.05 -5.40 -6.27
CA GLN A 13 -1.79 -5.01 -7.65
C GLN A 13 -1.90 -3.50 -7.87
N ALA A 14 -2.62 -2.76 -7.03
CA ALA A 14 -2.74 -1.31 -7.10
C ALA A 14 -1.51 -0.59 -6.50
N LEU A 15 -0.73 -1.24 -5.62
CA LEU A 15 0.45 -0.63 -5.01
C LEU A 15 1.45 -0.17 -6.06
N GLY A 16 1.95 1.05 -5.87
CA GLY A 16 2.95 1.64 -6.75
C GLY A 16 2.43 2.24 -8.05
N ARG A 17 1.14 2.07 -8.40
CA ARG A 17 0.59 2.57 -9.68
C ARG A 17 0.33 4.08 -9.73
N GLY A 18 0.33 4.74 -8.58
CA GLY A 18 -0.02 6.15 -8.46
C GLY A 18 -1.53 6.36 -8.44
N PHE A 19 -1.94 7.48 -7.86
CA PHE A 19 -3.34 7.87 -7.73
C PHE A 19 -3.60 9.18 -8.47
N ASP A 20 -4.80 9.33 -9.01
CA ASP A 20 -5.24 10.59 -9.56
C ASP A 20 -5.83 11.45 -8.44
N VAL A 21 -5.09 12.47 -8.00
CA VAL A 21 -5.51 13.39 -6.93
C VAL A 21 -6.86 14.06 -7.27
N THR A 22 -7.13 14.28 -8.56
CA THR A 22 -8.36 14.91 -9.03
C THR A 22 -9.52 13.92 -9.13
N SER A 23 -9.22 12.62 -9.22
CA SER A 23 -10.17 11.55 -9.44
C SER A 23 -10.13 10.53 -8.28
N ASP A 24 -10.45 10.99 -7.06
CA ASP A 24 -10.73 10.16 -5.87
C ASP A 24 -9.67 9.11 -5.46
N ILE A 25 -9.17 9.19 -4.23
CA ILE A 25 -8.09 8.33 -3.69
C ILE A 25 -8.47 6.85 -3.48
N ARG A 26 -9.71 6.44 -3.77
CA ARG A 26 -10.13 5.04 -3.64
C ARG A 26 -9.38 4.15 -4.65
N LEU A 27 -9.08 2.91 -4.24
CA LEU A 27 -8.36 1.87 -5.03
C LEU A 27 -8.88 1.66 -6.47
N LEU A 28 -10.10 2.12 -6.78
CA LEU A 28 -10.71 2.03 -8.10
C LEU A 28 -10.01 2.89 -9.19
N TYR A 29 -9.18 3.87 -8.81
CA TYR A 29 -8.60 4.86 -9.73
C TYR A 29 -7.07 4.90 -9.74
N CYS A 30 -6.42 3.75 -9.57
CA CYS A 30 -4.97 3.65 -9.76
C CYS A 30 -4.62 3.90 -11.24
N LYS A 31 -3.70 4.85 -11.48
CA LYS A 31 -3.25 5.25 -12.83
C LYS A 31 -2.27 4.22 -13.40
N GLY A 32 -1.98 4.28 -14.69
CA GLY A 32 -0.95 3.45 -15.34
C GLY A 32 -1.48 2.24 -16.12
N ALA A 33 -0.68 1.79 -17.07
CA ALA A 33 -0.97 0.60 -17.87
C ALA A 33 -0.93 -0.67 -16.99
N PRO A 34 -1.66 -1.74 -17.34
CA PRO A 34 -1.53 -3.04 -16.68
C PRO A 34 -0.07 -3.47 -16.59
N GLY A 35 0.39 -3.81 -15.38
CA GLY A 35 1.79 -4.21 -15.12
C GLY A 35 2.79 -3.06 -14.98
N SER A 36 2.39 -1.79 -15.12
CA SER A 36 3.26 -0.65 -14.85
C SER A 36 3.11 -0.15 -13.41
N ARG A 37 4.24 0.20 -12.77
CA ARG A 37 4.31 0.83 -11.45
C ARG A 37 5.27 2.03 -11.51
N LEU A 38 4.95 3.09 -10.78
CA LEU A 38 5.80 4.28 -10.60
C LEU A 38 6.96 4.02 -9.62
N VAL A 39 6.82 3.00 -8.77
CA VAL A 39 7.86 2.54 -7.85
C VAL A 39 8.36 1.18 -8.31
N HIS A 40 9.66 0.94 -8.12
CA HIS A 40 10.24 -0.38 -8.32
C HIS A 40 9.87 -1.28 -7.14
N LEU A 41 9.44 -2.50 -7.43
CA LEU A 41 9.26 -3.57 -6.46
C LEU A 41 10.12 -4.73 -6.92
N ASP A 42 10.74 -5.42 -5.98
CA ASP A 42 11.46 -6.65 -6.24
C ASP A 42 10.46 -7.78 -6.54
N GLU A 43 10.21 -8.03 -7.82
CA GLU A 43 9.37 -9.15 -8.27
C GLU A 43 10.15 -10.47 -8.41
N GLN A 44 11.47 -10.49 -8.16
CA GLN A 44 12.27 -11.71 -8.17
C GLN A 44 12.21 -12.44 -6.82
N HIS A 45 12.15 -11.68 -5.73
CA HIS A 45 12.05 -12.23 -4.38
C HIS A 45 10.63 -12.05 -3.84
N THR A 46 9.86 -13.14 -3.79
CA THR A 46 8.46 -13.16 -3.34
C THR A 46 8.24 -14.11 -2.17
N ARG A 47 7.13 -13.92 -1.46
CA ARG A 47 6.63 -14.77 -0.37
C ARG A 47 5.11 -14.90 -0.42
N ASP A 48 4.59 -15.94 0.23
CA ASP A 48 3.16 -16.04 0.52
C ASP A 48 2.81 -15.13 1.70
N LEU A 49 1.96 -14.14 1.45
CA LEU A 49 1.46 -13.22 2.47
C LEU A 49 0.26 -13.84 3.18
N VAL A 50 0.46 -14.28 4.42
CA VAL A 50 -0.57 -14.89 5.26
C VAL A 50 -1.26 -13.81 6.09
N LEU A 51 -2.52 -13.51 5.75
CA LEU A 51 -3.33 -12.48 6.41
C LEU A 51 -4.18 -13.07 7.55
N SER A 52 -4.61 -14.32 7.41
CA SER A 52 -5.31 -15.10 8.43
C SER A 52 -5.22 -16.61 8.10
N GLN A 53 -5.73 -17.47 8.99
CA GLN A 53 -5.72 -18.93 8.82
C GLN A 53 -6.38 -19.41 7.51
N GLN A 54 -7.28 -18.62 6.91
CA GLN A 54 -7.98 -18.96 5.68
C GLN A 54 -7.65 -18.03 4.49
N LEU A 55 -6.71 -17.09 4.65
CA LEU A 55 -6.45 -16.07 3.64
C LEU A 55 -4.95 -15.89 3.41
N VAL A 56 -4.51 -16.41 2.27
CA VAL A 56 -3.14 -16.38 1.81
C VAL A 56 -3.11 -15.75 0.42
N VAL A 57 -2.22 -14.78 0.23
CA VAL A 57 -1.94 -14.19 -1.08
C VAL A 57 -0.55 -14.67 -1.52
N PRO A 58 -0.43 -15.52 -2.55
CA PRO A 58 0.87 -16.01 -3.00
C PRO A 58 1.63 -14.95 -3.81
N ASP A 59 2.93 -15.20 -3.99
CA ASP A 59 3.82 -14.46 -4.90
C ASP A 59 3.86 -12.94 -4.66
N VAL A 60 3.78 -12.53 -3.39
CA VAL A 60 3.86 -11.12 -3.00
C VAL A 60 5.33 -10.74 -2.82
N SER A 61 5.77 -9.63 -3.43
CA SER A 61 7.12 -9.08 -3.25
C SER A 61 7.46 -8.92 -1.77
N LEU A 62 8.71 -9.21 -1.38
CA LEU A 62 9.20 -8.99 -0.02
C LEU A 62 9.13 -7.51 0.42
N ASP A 63 9.11 -6.57 -0.53
CA ASP A 63 8.96 -5.14 -0.28
C ASP A 63 7.54 -4.75 0.18
N ILE A 64 6.59 -5.69 0.11
CA ILE A 64 5.21 -5.49 0.53
C ILE A 64 4.98 -6.21 1.86
N ASP A 65 4.61 -5.43 2.87
CA ASP A 65 4.19 -5.96 4.16
C ASP A 65 2.74 -5.61 4.50
N PHE A 66 2.16 -6.35 5.44
CA PHE A 66 0.82 -6.13 5.93
C PHE A 66 0.81 -6.06 7.45
N SER A 67 0.26 -4.98 7.98
CA SER A 67 0.03 -4.81 9.41
C SER A 67 -1.46 -4.79 9.72
N ASN A 68 -1.87 -5.55 10.74
CA ASN A 68 -3.19 -5.43 11.35
C ASN A 68 -3.23 -4.14 12.19
N GLY A 69 -3.35 -2.99 11.54
CA GLY A 69 -3.43 -1.71 12.23
C GLY A 69 -4.76 -1.50 12.98
N THR A 70 -4.74 -0.72 14.05
CA THR A 70 -5.95 -0.05 14.55
C THR A 70 -6.39 0.97 13.48
N SER A 71 -7.48 0.70 12.78
CA SER A 71 -7.99 1.62 11.75
C SER A 71 -8.22 3.01 12.35
N GLY A 72 -7.49 4.00 11.84
CA GLY A 72 -7.59 5.38 12.28
C GLY A 72 -6.99 6.32 11.23
N ILE A 73 -7.74 7.35 10.83
CA ILE A 73 -7.19 8.44 10.02
C ILE A 73 -6.36 9.30 10.99
N LEU A 74 -5.04 9.18 10.92
CA LEU A 74 -4.15 10.11 11.60
C LEU A 74 -4.17 11.43 10.82
N LYS A 75 -4.99 12.37 11.26
CA LYS A 75 -5.01 13.73 10.71
C LYS A 75 -3.82 14.48 11.30
N THR A 76 -2.76 14.65 10.52
CA THR A 76 -1.73 15.63 10.84
C THR A 76 -2.29 17.04 10.55
N PRO A 77 -2.14 18.02 11.46
CA PRO A 77 -2.48 19.40 11.17
C PRO A 77 -1.59 19.95 10.03
N VAL A 78 -1.92 21.13 9.51
CA VAL A 78 -1.07 21.80 8.52
C VAL A 78 0.32 22.01 9.13
N CYS A 79 1.29 21.25 8.65
CA CYS A 79 2.68 21.34 9.09
C CYS A 79 3.41 22.44 8.32
N SER A 80 4.17 23.25 9.03
CA SER A 80 5.21 24.10 8.45
C SER A 80 6.30 23.25 7.79
N PHE A 81 7.08 23.85 6.88
CA PHE A 81 8.13 23.14 6.13
C PHE A 81 9.13 22.39 7.05
N GLN A 82 9.43 22.93 8.23
CA GLN A 82 10.31 22.29 9.21
C GLN A 82 9.64 21.10 9.91
N GLU A 83 8.34 21.18 10.18
CA GLU A 83 7.58 20.08 10.79
C GLU A 83 7.39 18.90 9.83
N VAL A 84 7.29 19.15 8.53
CA VAL A 84 7.21 18.09 7.50
C VAL A 84 8.42 17.17 7.57
N TRP A 85 9.62 17.70 7.86
CA TRP A 85 10.84 16.90 7.98
C TRP A 85 10.81 15.95 9.19
N LEU A 86 10.25 16.42 10.31
CA LEU A 86 10.07 15.61 11.52
C LEU A 86 8.96 14.56 11.37
N VAL A 87 7.87 14.92 10.69
CA VAL A 87 6.76 14.01 10.39
C VAL A 87 7.20 12.93 9.41
N THR A 88 7.93 13.28 8.34
CA THR A 88 8.46 12.30 7.38
C THR A 88 9.44 11.34 8.05
N PHE A 89 10.29 11.79 8.96
CA PHE A 89 11.21 10.90 9.70
C PHE A 89 10.46 9.88 10.57
N ASN A 90 9.38 10.30 11.24
CA ASN A 90 8.54 9.40 12.04
C ASN A 90 7.66 8.49 11.17
N LEU A 91 7.13 9.00 10.06
CA LEU A 91 6.34 8.19 9.12
C LEU A 91 7.21 7.12 8.45
N LEU A 92 8.46 7.45 8.10
CA LEU A 92 9.41 6.52 7.51
C LEU A 92 9.75 5.37 8.47
N HIS A 93 9.80 5.64 9.78
CA HIS A 93 10.01 4.60 10.81
C HIS A 93 8.78 3.71 11.05
N CYS A 94 7.59 4.11 10.58
CA CYS A 94 6.39 3.27 10.59
C CYS A 94 6.14 2.55 9.25
N ILE A 95 6.94 2.85 8.22
CA ILE A 95 6.84 2.26 6.88
C ILE A 95 7.95 1.20 6.65
N PHE A 96 8.93 1.08 7.56
CA PHE A 96 9.92 0.00 7.61
C PHE A 96 9.73 -0.86 8.86
#